data_AF-A0A3R6W921-F1
#
_entry.id   AF-A0A3R6W921-F1
#
_cell.length_a   1.000
_cell.length_b   1.000
_cell.length_c   1.000
_cell.angle_alpha   90.00
_cell.angle_beta   90.00
_cell.angle_gamma   90.00
#
_symmetry.space_group_name_H-M   'P 1'
#
loop_
_entity.id
_entity.type
_entity.pdbx_description
1 polymer ?
#
loop_
_entity_poly.entity_id
_entity_poly.type
_entity_poly.pdbx_seq_one_letter_code
_entity_poly.pdbx_strand_id
1 'polypeptide(L)'
;MNVYDNIKKISKLRGYSLQTTAEKAGLSKNVIYTYKKGKNPSLETLNKIAKVLGVTSDQLLGEKKKINNLSDDKIDITDAIHEGKILAYEGKEIPQEEVEMIRRIIEGRKHI
;
A
#
# COMPACT_ATOMS: atom_id res chain seq x y z
N MET A 1 5.63 0.41 10.38
CA MET A 1 4.36 0.18 11.12
C MET A 1 4.02 -1.29 11.03
N ASN A 2 3.65 -1.92 12.15
CA ASN A 2 3.17 -3.31 12.17
C ASN A 2 1.64 -3.33 12.13
N VAL A 3 1.04 -4.47 11.76
CA VAL A 3 -0.41 -4.74 11.76
C VAL A 3 -1.06 -4.34 13.09
N TYR A 4 -0.39 -4.61 14.20
CA TYR A 4 -0.83 -4.19 15.52
C TYR A 4 -1.03 -2.67 15.64
N ASP A 5 -0.09 -1.87 15.15
CA ASP A 5 -0.17 -0.40 15.22
C ASP A 5 -1.31 0.15 14.36
N ASN A 6 -1.53 -0.46 13.19
CA ASN A 6 -2.64 -0.09 12.30
C ASN A 6 -3.99 -0.39 12.94
N ILE A 7 -4.17 -1.60 13.48
CA ILE A 7 -5.38 -1.98 14.20
C ILE A 7 -5.60 -1.03 15.37
N LYS A 8 -4.56 -0.73 16.16
CA LYS A 8 -4.67 0.20 17.30
C LYS A 8 -5.08 1.61 16.87
N LYS A 9 -4.47 2.14 15.82
CA LYS A 9 -4.76 3.48 15.29
C LYS A 9 -6.22 3.56 14.81
N ILE A 10 -6.64 2.61 13.98
CA ILE A 10 -7.98 2.62 13.39
C ILE A 10 -9.05 2.34 14.45
N SER A 11 -8.80 1.41 15.38
CA SER A 11 -9.71 1.17 16.51
C SER A 11 -9.92 2.43 17.33
N LYS A 12 -8.85 3.19 17.62
CA LYS A 12 -8.95 4.46 18.35
C LYS A 12 -9.76 5.51 17.58
N LEU A 13 -9.58 5.61 16.26
CA LEU A 13 -10.37 6.50 15.40
C LEU A 13 -11.86 6.15 15.41
N ARG A 14 -12.19 4.86 15.58
CA ARG A 14 -13.57 4.36 15.69
C ARG A 14 -14.11 4.39 17.13
N GLY A 15 -13.35 4.88 18.10
CA GLY A 15 -13.76 4.89 19.51
C GLY A 15 -13.76 3.52 20.19
N TYR A 16 -13.10 2.52 19.60
CA TYR A 16 -13.02 1.16 20.15
C TYR A 16 -11.71 0.88 20.86
N SER A 17 -11.79 0.10 21.93
CA SER A 17 -10.62 -0.56 22.50
C SER A 17 -10.19 -1.74 21.60
N LEU A 18 -8.95 -2.19 21.76
CA LEU A 18 -8.47 -3.39 21.07
C LEU A 18 -9.31 -4.63 21.45
N GLN A 19 -9.66 -4.76 22.73
CA GLN A 19 -10.48 -5.87 23.21
C GLN A 19 -11.88 -5.84 22.59
N THR A 20 -12.52 -4.67 22.55
CA THR A 20 -13.83 -4.49 21.91
C THR A 20 -13.79 -4.80 20.43
N THR A 21 -12.71 -4.43 19.75
CA THR A 21 -12.51 -4.73 18.33
C THR A 21 -12.36 -6.24 18.10
N ALA A 22 -11.61 -6.93 18.96
CA ALA A 22 -11.49 -8.39 18.91
C ALA A 22 -12.83 -9.10 19.17
N GLU A 23 -13.58 -8.66 20.18
CA GLU A 23 -14.90 -9.21 20.51
C GLU A 23 -15.89 -9.03 19.36
N LYS A 24 -15.98 -7.82 18.80
CA LYS A 24 -16.82 -7.53 17.62
C LYS A 24 -16.39 -8.34 16.38
N ALA A 25 -15.13 -8.73 16.30
CA ALA A 25 -14.60 -9.57 15.23
C ALA A 25 -14.81 -11.08 15.49
N GLY A 26 -15.42 -11.46 16.61
CA GLY A 26 -15.62 -12.86 17.01
C GLY A 26 -14.31 -13.55 17.43
N LEU A 27 -13.36 -12.80 17.97
CA LEU A 27 -12.05 -13.28 18.37
C LEU A 27 -11.85 -13.16 19.89
N SER A 28 -10.91 -13.93 20.43
CA SER A 28 -10.51 -13.80 21.84
C SER A 28 -9.98 -12.39 22.14
N LYS A 29 -10.41 -11.78 23.24
CA LYS A 29 -10.10 -10.38 23.64
C LYS A 29 -8.62 -10.02 23.55
N ASN A 30 -7.74 -11.01 23.81
CA ASN A 30 -6.29 -10.81 23.85
C ASN A 30 -5.55 -11.16 22.54
N VAL A 31 -6.27 -11.62 21.49
CA VAL A 31 -5.63 -12.10 20.25
C VAL A 31 -4.81 -10.99 19.57
N ILE A 32 -5.30 -9.75 19.60
CA ILE A 32 -4.66 -8.63 18.90
C ILE A 32 -3.29 -8.32 19.51
N TYR A 33 -3.11 -8.53 20.82
CA TYR A 33 -1.81 -8.34 21.49
C TYR A 33 -0.77 -9.36 21.03
N THR A 34 -1.17 -10.51 20.50
CA THR A 34 -0.23 -11.50 19.94
C THR A 34 0.47 -10.96 18.68
N TYR A 35 -0.22 -10.11 17.92
CA TYR A 35 0.32 -9.47 16.73
C TYR A 35 1.36 -8.38 17.05
N LYS A 36 1.35 -7.86 18.29
CA LYS A 36 2.40 -6.97 18.81
C LYS A 36 3.76 -7.68 18.87
N LYS A 37 3.77 -8.99 19.14
CA LYS A 37 4.99 -9.81 19.28
C LYS A 37 5.52 -10.34 17.93
N GLY A 38 4.98 -9.88 16.81
CA GLY A 38 5.40 -10.29 15.46
C GLY A 38 4.68 -11.52 14.91
N LYS A 39 3.65 -12.04 15.60
CA LYS A 39 2.76 -13.05 15.01
C LYS A 39 1.91 -12.40 13.93
N ASN A 40 1.78 -13.02 12.75
CA ASN A 40 0.87 -12.54 11.72
C ASN A 40 -0.52 -13.15 11.90
N PRO A 41 -1.61 -12.34 11.80
CA PRO A 41 -2.96 -12.87 11.73
C PRO A 41 -3.14 -13.70 10.45
N SER A 42 -4.03 -14.70 10.51
CA SER A 42 -4.50 -15.36 9.30
C SER A 42 -5.34 -14.38 8.46
N LEU A 43 -5.42 -14.63 7.16
CA LEU A 43 -6.19 -13.79 6.23
C LEU A 43 -7.68 -13.69 6.65
N GLU A 44 -8.25 -14.79 7.17
CA GLU A 44 -9.59 -14.81 7.73
C GLU A 44 -9.73 -13.89 8.96
N THR A 45 -8.78 -13.98 9.90
CA THR A 45 -8.80 -13.15 11.12
C THR A 45 -8.66 -11.67 10.78
N LEU A 46 -7.77 -11.37 9.84
CA LEU A 46 -7.54 -10.02 9.35
C LEU A 46 -8.79 -9.44 8.69
N ASN A 47 -9.49 -10.22 7.86
CA ASN A 47 -10.75 -9.81 7.25
C ASN A 47 -11.86 -9.55 8.28
N LYS A 48 -11.95 -10.37 9.33
CA LYS A 48 -12.91 -10.16 10.44
C LYS A 48 -12.66 -8.83 11.14
N ILE A 49 -11.41 -8.53 11.47
CA ILE A 49 -11.02 -7.26 12.11
C ILE A 49 -11.28 -6.08 11.15
N ALA A 50 -10.94 -6.23 9.87
CA ALA A 50 -11.13 -5.21 8.84
C ALA A 50 -12.62 -4.85 8.67
N LYS A 51 -13.51 -5.85 8.66
CA LYS A 51 -14.96 -5.67 8.58
C LYS A 51 -15.52 -4.87 9.76
N VAL A 52 -15.03 -5.12 10.99
CA VAL A 52 -15.44 -4.36 12.19
C VAL A 52 -14.98 -2.90 12.12
N LEU A 53 -13.77 -2.68 11.60
CA LEU A 53 -13.17 -1.36 11.52
C LEU A 53 -13.62 -0.57 10.27
N GLY A 54 -14.33 -1.21 9.34
CA GLY A 54 -14.80 -0.62 8.09
C GLY A 54 -13.66 -0.24 7.15
N VAL A 55 -12.63 -1.10 7.09
CA VAL A 55 -11.40 -0.93 6.28
C VAL A 55 -11.11 -2.22 5.54
N THR A 56 -10.14 -2.21 4.62
CA THR A 56 -9.68 -3.45 3.97
C THR A 56 -8.58 -4.13 4.77
N SER A 57 -8.43 -5.45 4.59
CA SER A 57 -7.33 -6.21 5.21
C SER A 57 -5.95 -5.70 4.80
N ASP A 58 -5.82 -5.21 3.56
CA ASP A 58 -4.61 -4.58 3.02
C ASP A 58 -4.18 -3.34 3.84
N GLN A 59 -5.15 -2.48 4.20
CA GLN A 59 -4.90 -1.33 5.07
C GLN A 59 -4.45 -1.72 6.49
N LEU A 60 -4.89 -2.88 6.99
CA LEU A 60 -4.47 -3.38 8.30
C LEU A 60 -3.08 -4.00 8.28
N LEU A 61 -2.74 -4.75 7.22
CA LEU A 61 -1.36 -5.21 6.99
C LEU A 61 -0.38 -4.05 6.92
N GLY A 62 -0.92 -2.86 6.63
CA GLY A 62 -0.17 -1.68 6.32
C GLY A 62 0.41 -1.85 4.93
N GLU A 63 0.67 -0.73 4.30
CA GLU A 63 1.68 -0.72 3.26
C GLU A 63 3.01 -1.17 3.92
N LYS A 64 3.29 -2.49 3.96
CA LYS A 64 4.47 -2.91 3.19
C LYS A 64 4.20 -2.22 1.90
N LYS A 65 4.91 -1.11 1.61
CA LYS A 65 4.88 -0.50 0.28
C LYS A 65 4.63 -1.68 -0.63
N LYS A 66 3.44 -1.77 -1.23
CA LYS A 66 3.41 -2.29 -2.56
C LYS A 66 4.24 -1.22 -3.27
N ILE A 67 5.58 -1.36 -3.15
CA ILE A 67 6.38 -1.52 -4.33
C ILE A 67 5.53 -2.56 -5.00
N ASN A 68 4.65 -2.07 -5.89
CA ASN A 68 4.12 -2.93 -6.90
C ASN A 68 5.36 -3.73 -7.25
N ASN A 69 5.26 -5.04 -7.13
CA ASN A 69 5.90 -5.80 -8.16
C ASN A 69 5.32 -5.15 -9.44
N LEU A 70 5.95 -4.07 -9.97
CA LEU A 70 6.92 -4.22 -11.04
C LEU A 70 7.37 -5.66 -10.92
N SER A 71 6.52 -6.50 -11.50
CA SER A 71 6.96 -7.58 -12.32
C SER A 71 8.34 -7.24 -12.86
N ASP A 72 9.05 -8.27 -13.24
CA ASP A 72 10.10 -8.16 -14.24
C ASP A 72 9.77 -7.31 -15.51
N ASP A 73 8.60 -6.65 -15.62
CA ASP A 73 8.31 -5.54 -16.51
C ASP A 73 9.08 -4.28 -16.10
N LYS A 74 10.32 -4.20 -16.60
CA LYS A 74 10.88 -2.89 -16.97
C LYS A 74 9.80 -2.15 -17.76
N ILE A 75 9.17 -1.14 -17.16
CA ILE A 75 8.33 -0.21 -17.91
C ILE A 75 9.30 0.57 -18.80
N ASP A 76 9.29 0.26 -20.09
CA ASP A 76 10.08 1.00 -21.06
C ASP A 76 9.54 2.42 -21.10
N ILE A 77 10.39 3.37 -20.69
CA ILE A 77 10.05 4.80 -20.64
C ILE A 77 9.68 5.28 -22.05
N THR A 78 10.26 4.68 -23.10
CA THR A 78 9.96 4.99 -24.50
C THR A 78 8.53 4.58 -24.85
N ASP A 79 8.12 3.37 -24.48
CA ASP A 79 6.75 2.89 -24.74
C ASP A 79 5.71 3.70 -23.98
N ALA A 80 6.01 4.07 -22.73
CA ALA A 80 5.12 4.92 -21.93
C ALA A 80 4.93 6.32 -22.54
N ILE A 81 5.98 6.88 -23.16
CA ILE A 81 5.92 8.17 -23.87
C ILE A 81 5.16 8.05 -25.20
N HIS A 82 5.37 6.96 -25.95
CA HIS A 82 4.70 6.74 -27.25
C HIS A 82 3.21 6.45 -27.13
N GLU A 83 2.79 5.74 -26.07
CA GLU A 83 1.37 5.44 -25.81
C GLU A 83 0.58 6.64 -25.25
N GLY A 84 1.22 7.81 -25.06
CA GLY A 84 0.56 9.01 -24.55
C GLY A 84 0.08 8.88 -23.10
N LYS A 85 0.75 8.03 -22.31
CA LYS A 85 0.42 7.85 -20.89
C LYS A 85 0.84 9.10 -20.10
N ILE A 86 0.01 9.49 -19.14
CA ILE A 86 0.34 10.56 -18.19
C ILE A 86 1.50 10.07 -17.32
N LEU A 87 2.64 10.73 -17.44
CA LEU A 87 3.80 10.45 -16.61
C LEU A 87 3.72 11.28 -15.33
N ALA A 88 4.07 10.67 -14.20
CA ALA A 88 4.13 11.36 -12.92
C ALA A 88 5.49 11.12 -12.25
N TYR A 89 6.10 12.20 -11.75
CA TYR A 89 7.32 12.16 -10.96
C TYR A 89 7.03 12.74 -9.56
N GLU A 90 7.39 12.00 -8.52
CA GLU A 90 7.07 12.34 -7.12
C GLU A 90 5.58 12.62 -6.86
N GLY A 91 4.69 11.98 -7.62
CA GLY A 91 3.25 12.14 -7.50
C GLY A 91 2.69 13.42 -8.15
N LYS A 92 3.52 14.17 -8.89
CA LYS A 92 3.10 15.30 -9.72
C LYS A 92 3.13 14.90 -11.19
N GLU A 93 2.10 15.29 -11.94
CA GLU A 93 2.04 15.10 -13.39
C GLU A 93 3.17 15.89 -14.05
N ILE A 94 3.93 15.22 -14.90
CA ILE A 94 5.01 15.84 -15.66
C ILE A 94 4.36 16.51 -16.88
N PRO A 95 4.56 17.82 -17.08
CA PRO A 95 4.04 18.49 -18.27
C PRO A 95 4.70 17.92 -19.53
N GLN A 96 3.97 17.92 -20.65
CA GLN A 96 4.44 17.31 -21.90
C GLN A 96 5.79 17.87 -22.38
N GLU A 97 6.05 19.16 -22.14
CA GLU A 97 7.32 19.82 -22.46
C GLU A 97 8.52 19.18 -21.76
N GLU A 98 8.35 18.77 -20.49
CA GLU A 98 9.40 18.09 -19.74
C GLU A 98 9.55 16.63 -20.16
N VAL A 99 8.45 15.96 -20.52
CA VAL A 99 8.48 14.61 -21.08
C VAL A 99 9.28 14.57 -22.38
N GLU A 100 9.13 15.58 -23.24
CA GLU A 100 9.91 15.71 -24.48
C GLU A 100 11.40 15.96 -24.22
N MET A 101 11.73 16.75 -23.20
CA MET A 101 13.12 16.96 -22.79
C MET A 101 13.76 15.64 -22.32
N ILE A 102 13.04 14.88 -21.48
CA ILE A 102 13.46 13.56 -21.00
C ILE A 102 13.66 12.60 -22.18
N ARG A 103 12.74 12.60 -23.16
CA ARG A 103 12.83 11.79 -24.37
C ARG A 103 14.13 12.04 -25.14
N ARG A 104 14.47 13.32 -25.40
CA ARG A 104 15.68 13.70 -26.14
C ARG A 104 16.96 13.23 -25.45
N ILE A 105 17.00 13.29 -24.11
CA ILE A 105 18.16 12.83 -23.33
C ILE A 105 18.33 11.32 -23.45
N ILE A 106 17.22 10.55 -23.39
CA ILE A 106 17.24 9.09 -23.50
C ILE A 106 17.65 8.65 -24.91
N GLU A 107 17.06 9.24 -25.96
CA GLU A 107 17.39 8.94 -27.36
C GLU A 107 18.85 9.29 -27.68
N GLY A 108 19.36 10.42 -27.18
CA GLY A 108 20.74 10.84 -27.36
C GLY A 108 21.76 9.90 -26.70
N ARG A 109 21.39 9.23 -25.60
CA ARG A 109 22.26 8.27 -24.89
C ARG A 109 22.37 6.92 -25.61
N LYS A 110 21.42 6.57 -26.47
CA LYS A 110 21.42 5.32 -27.25
C LYS A 110 22.40 5.35 -28.44
N HIS A 111 23.00 6.50 -28.73
CA HIS A 111 23.86 6.74 -29.89
C HIS A 111 25.34 6.98 -29.53
N ILE A 112 25.77 6.60 -28.32
CA ILE A 112 27.15 6.63 -27.84
C ILE A 112 27.54 5.21 -27.47
#